data_AF-A0A958EEU5-F1
#
_entry.id   AF-A0A958EEU5-F1
#
_cell.length_a   1.000
_cell.length_b   1.000
_cell.length_c   1.000
_cell.angle_alpha   90.00
_cell.angle_beta   90.00
_cell.angle_gamma   90.00
#
_symmetry.space_group_name_H-M   'P 1'
#
loop_
_entity.id
_entity.type
_entity.pdbx_description
1 polymer ?
#
loop_
_entity_poly.entity_id
_entity_poly.type
_entity_poly.pdbx_seq_one_letter_code
_entity_poly.pdbx_strand_id
1 'polypeptide(L)'
;MKKRIALLSILFALTAFAQAQPADGFFKKVQKQYSKSLAFENQGVVESAIVQLIVMKLRYPDLKMTKIEDDLRHLVLQGETSDLRYKAFVALYVLQNPRSINFDIKNLEDNEVAYLTVKTVLERQFMAIPEFAATGN
;
A
#
# COMPACT_ATOMS: atom_id res chain seq x y z
N MET A 1 50.01 -1.33 2.45
CA MET A 1 48.74 -1.78 3.06
C MET A 1 47.84 -0.64 3.56
N LYS A 2 48.34 0.38 4.26
CA LYS A 2 47.52 1.48 4.83
C LYS A 2 46.61 2.24 3.84
N LYS A 3 47.04 2.41 2.57
CA LYS A 3 46.24 3.08 1.53
C LYS A 3 45.01 2.28 1.03
N ARG A 4 45.00 0.94 1.19
CA ARG A 4 43.88 0.09 0.77
C ARG A 4 42.74 0.07 1.80
N ILE A 5 43.08 0.24 3.08
CA ILE A 5 42.10 0.28 4.18
C ILE A 5 41.30 1.59 4.14
N ALA A 6 41.97 2.72 3.85
CA ALA A 6 41.31 4.02 3.72
C ALA A 6 40.28 4.08 2.57
N LEU A 7 40.54 3.36 1.45
CA LEU A 7 39.64 3.33 0.30
C LEU A 7 38.35 2.52 0.59
N LEU A 8 38.48 1.44 1.37
CA LEU A 8 37.34 0.61 1.79
C LEU A 8 36.41 1.34 2.77
N SER A 9 36.95 2.16 3.68
CA SER A 9 36.15 2.97 4.60
C SER A 9 35.34 4.07 3.91
N ILE A 10 35.83 4.64 2.80
CA ILE A 10 35.10 5.65 2.03
C ILE A 10 33.96 5.00 1.23
N LEU A 11 34.18 3.78 0.70
CA LEU A 11 33.15 3.03 -0.01
C LEU A 11 31.98 2.62 0.90
N PHE A 12 32.27 2.29 2.17
CA PHE A 12 31.26 1.94 3.17
C PHE A 12 30.47 3.16 3.69
N ALA A 13 31.06 4.36 3.66
CA ALA A 13 30.35 5.59 4.01
C ALA A 13 29.40 6.05 2.89
N LEU A 14 29.73 5.80 1.62
CA LEU A 14 28.89 6.15 0.47
C LEU A 14 27.60 5.33 0.38
N THR A 15 27.62 4.07 0.82
CA THR A 15 26.41 3.22 0.86
C THR A 15 25.43 3.62 1.96
N ALA A 16 25.92 4.20 3.07
CA ALA A 16 25.06 4.63 4.18
C ALA A 16 24.18 5.85 3.83
N PHE A 17 24.64 6.72 2.92
CA PHE A 17 23.88 7.91 2.50
C PHE A 17 22.89 7.66 1.35
N ALA A 18 22.97 6.52 0.66
CA ALA A 18 22.03 6.16 -0.40
C ALA A 18 20.66 5.66 0.14
N GLN A 19 20.55 5.41 1.44
CA GLN A 19 19.29 5.07 2.13
C GLN A 19 18.74 6.24 2.94
N ALA A 20 18.78 7.46 2.40
CA ALA A 20 17.99 8.55 2.95
C ALA A 20 16.50 8.23 2.78
N GLN A 21 15.90 7.56 3.77
CA GLN A 21 14.45 7.44 3.86
C GLN A 21 13.84 8.86 3.84
N PRO A 22 12.72 9.09 3.15
CA PRO A 22 12.09 10.40 3.13
C PRO A 22 11.86 10.88 4.56
N ALA A 23 12.28 12.11 4.86
CA ALA A 23 12.17 12.66 6.21
C ALA A 23 10.74 12.52 6.72
N ASP A 24 10.54 12.09 7.97
CA ASP A 24 9.23 11.78 8.57
C ASP A 24 8.14 12.85 8.32
N GLY A 25 8.54 14.12 8.19
CA GLY A 25 7.64 15.23 7.87
C GLY A 25 6.99 15.14 6.48
N PHE A 26 7.65 14.54 5.49
CA PHE A 26 7.11 14.34 4.15
C PHE A 26 5.93 13.36 4.18
N PHE A 27 6.12 12.17 4.76
CA PHE A 27 5.07 11.16 4.83
C PHE A 27 3.87 11.62 5.64
N LYS A 28 4.06 12.38 6.72
CA LYS A 28 2.95 12.99 7.47
C LYS A 28 2.09 13.92 6.61
N LYS A 29 2.73 14.75 5.75
CA LYS A 29 2.00 15.63 4.82
C LYS A 29 1.23 14.83 3.78
N VAL A 30 1.87 13.81 3.21
CA VAL A 30 1.27 12.92 2.21
C VAL A 30 0.05 12.19 2.79
N GLN A 31 0.18 11.60 3.98
CA GLN A 31 -0.95 10.94 4.67
C GLN A 31 -2.09 11.92 4.95
N LYS A 32 -1.79 13.14 5.41
CA LYS A 32 -2.83 14.17 5.60
C LYS A 32 -3.58 14.48 4.31
N GLN A 33 -2.90 14.50 3.17
CA GLN A 33 -3.53 14.73 1.88
C GLN A 33 -4.43 13.55 1.48
N TYR A 34 -3.97 12.32 1.66
CA TYR A 34 -4.80 11.14 1.38
C TYR A 34 -6.03 11.06 2.29
N SER A 35 -5.93 11.38 3.59
CA SER A 35 -7.11 11.47 4.46
C SER A 35 -8.15 12.45 3.92
N LYS A 36 -7.72 13.58 3.35
CA LYS A 36 -8.65 14.53 2.71
C LYS A 36 -9.27 13.95 1.44
N SER A 37 -8.47 13.28 0.61
CA SER A 37 -8.95 12.64 -0.61
C SER A 37 -9.96 11.53 -0.34
N LEU A 38 -9.81 10.77 0.75
CA LEU A 38 -10.74 9.72 1.17
C LEU A 38 -12.09 10.28 1.65
N ALA A 39 -12.12 11.52 2.13
CA ALA A 39 -13.32 12.22 2.58
C ALA A 39 -13.91 13.15 1.50
N PHE A 40 -13.46 13.03 0.25
CA PHE A 40 -13.88 13.90 -0.84
C PHE A 40 -15.21 13.43 -1.43
N GLU A 41 -16.08 14.37 -1.81
CA GLU A 41 -17.42 14.05 -2.33
C GLU A 41 -17.38 13.31 -3.68
N ASN A 42 -16.33 13.56 -4.47
CA ASN A 42 -16.17 12.88 -5.75
C ASN A 42 -15.62 11.45 -5.53
N GLN A 43 -16.46 10.44 -5.78
CA GLN A 43 -16.10 9.03 -5.64
C GLN A 43 -14.85 8.65 -6.44
N GLY A 44 -14.63 9.19 -7.63
CA GLY A 44 -13.43 8.92 -8.44
C GLY A 44 -12.14 9.38 -7.76
N VAL A 45 -12.18 10.45 -6.98
CA VAL A 45 -11.05 10.91 -6.15
C VAL A 45 -10.79 9.95 -5.01
N VAL A 46 -11.83 9.47 -4.34
CA VAL A 46 -11.74 8.49 -3.25
C VAL A 46 -11.13 7.19 -3.77
N GLU A 47 -11.63 6.67 -4.89
CA GLU A 47 -11.13 5.43 -5.49
C GLU A 47 -9.67 5.54 -5.93
N SER A 48 -9.30 6.65 -6.59
CA SER A 48 -7.91 6.92 -6.96
C SER A 48 -7.00 6.97 -5.72
N ALA A 49 -7.46 7.61 -4.65
CA ALA A 49 -6.72 7.65 -3.39
C ALA A 49 -6.52 6.26 -2.78
N ILE A 50 -7.56 5.41 -2.77
CA ILE A 50 -7.48 4.02 -2.30
C ILE A 50 -6.39 3.24 -3.05
N VAL A 51 -6.36 3.34 -4.38
CA VAL A 51 -5.36 2.65 -5.20
C VAL A 51 -3.95 3.15 -4.91
N GLN A 52 -3.77 4.46 -4.78
CA GLN A 52 -2.47 5.05 -4.46
C GLN A 52 -1.98 4.63 -3.07
N LEU A 53 -2.87 4.48 -2.10
CA LEU A 53 -2.52 4.01 -0.76
C LEU A 53 -2.02 2.56 -0.78
N ILE A 54 -2.63 1.70 -1.60
CA ILE A 54 -2.16 0.33 -1.84
C ILE A 54 -0.72 0.36 -2.38
N VAL A 55 -0.48 1.10 -3.47
CA VAL A 55 0.85 1.20 -4.09
C VAL A 55 1.89 1.76 -3.11
N MET A 56 1.54 2.82 -2.41
CA MET A 56 2.41 3.45 -1.41
C MET A 56 2.79 2.46 -0.31
N LYS A 57 1.82 1.71 0.21
CA LYS A 57 2.10 0.75 1.27
C LYS A 57 2.96 -0.41 0.76
N LEU A 58 2.68 -0.96 -0.42
CA LEU A 58 3.51 -2.02 -0.99
C LEU A 58 4.96 -1.55 -1.14
N ARG A 59 5.17 -0.30 -1.62
CA ARG A 59 6.51 0.29 -1.77
C ARG A 59 7.20 0.59 -0.44
N TYR A 60 6.43 0.96 0.58
CA TYR A 60 6.93 1.30 1.92
C TYR A 60 6.20 0.47 2.99
N PRO A 61 6.49 -0.85 3.10
CA PRO A 61 5.71 -1.76 3.94
C PRO A 61 5.74 -1.40 5.43
N ASP A 62 6.85 -0.84 5.89
CA ASP A 62 7.06 -0.48 7.31
C ASP A 62 6.47 0.90 7.67
N LEU A 63 5.92 1.64 6.69
CA LEU A 63 5.31 2.95 6.92
C LEU A 63 4.02 2.81 7.74
N LYS A 64 3.98 3.45 8.91
CA LYS A 64 2.79 3.49 9.79
C LYS A 64 1.73 4.40 9.18
N MET A 65 0.50 3.90 9.02
CA MET A 65 -0.60 4.60 8.37
C MET A 65 -1.89 4.59 9.21
N THR A 66 -1.79 4.55 10.54
CA THR A 66 -2.92 4.33 11.46
C THR A 66 -4.15 5.18 11.15
N LYS A 67 -3.98 6.49 10.92
CA LYS A 67 -5.11 7.35 10.58
C LYS A 67 -5.79 6.95 9.26
N ILE A 68 -5.01 6.62 8.24
CA ILE A 68 -5.54 6.16 6.95
C ILE A 68 -6.25 4.81 7.11
N GLU A 69 -5.73 3.92 7.96
CA GLU A 69 -6.40 2.65 8.27
C GLU A 69 -7.78 2.90 8.91
N ASP A 70 -7.89 3.88 9.81
CA ASP A 70 -9.17 4.27 10.42
C ASP A 70 -10.13 4.89 9.39
N ASP A 71 -9.62 5.79 8.55
CA ASP A 71 -10.39 6.41 7.46
C ASP A 71 -10.92 5.33 6.48
N LEU A 72 -10.10 4.32 6.15
CA LEU A 72 -10.50 3.18 5.32
C LEU A 72 -11.52 2.27 6.01
N ARG A 73 -11.36 1.99 7.32
CA ARG A 73 -12.38 1.23 8.09
C ARG A 73 -13.73 1.93 8.03
N HIS A 74 -13.76 3.25 8.13
CA HIS A 74 -14.98 4.01 8.00
C HIS A 74 -15.63 3.81 6.62
N LEU A 75 -14.84 3.89 5.54
CA LEU A 75 -15.32 3.63 4.18
C LEU A 75 -15.80 2.19 3.98
N VAL A 76 -15.17 1.19 4.62
CA VAL A 76 -15.65 -0.20 4.58
C VAL A 76 -17.05 -0.34 5.17
N LEU A 77 -17.33 0.39 6.25
CA LEU A 77 -18.60 0.29 6.97
C LEU A 77 -19.70 1.19 6.39
N GLN A 78 -19.33 2.39 5.90
CA GLN A 78 -20.27 3.46 5.56
C GLN A 78 -20.17 3.93 4.10
N GLY A 79 -19.29 3.34 3.28
CA GLY A 79 -19.16 3.70 1.87
C GLY A 79 -20.49 3.56 1.12
N GLU A 80 -20.80 4.52 0.26
CA GLU A 80 -22.11 4.64 -0.42
C GLU A 80 -22.46 3.41 -1.26
N THR A 81 -21.46 2.84 -1.93
CA THR A 81 -21.63 1.69 -2.82
C THR A 81 -20.92 0.44 -2.29
N SER A 82 -21.44 -0.74 -2.63
CA SER A 82 -20.78 -2.01 -2.28
C SER A 82 -19.38 -2.13 -2.89
N ASP A 83 -19.21 -1.62 -4.11
CA ASP A 83 -17.92 -1.57 -4.80
C ASP A 83 -16.89 -0.72 -4.04
N LEU A 84 -17.26 0.48 -3.59
CA LEU A 84 -16.39 1.33 -2.78
C LEU A 84 -16.02 0.67 -1.45
N ARG A 85 -17.00 0.06 -0.76
CA ARG A 85 -16.75 -0.67 0.50
C ARG A 85 -15.76 -1.82 0.29
N TYR A 86 -15.89 -2.56 -0.81
CA TYR A 86 -14.97 -3.65 -1.17
C TYR A 86 -13.57 -3.14 -1.50
N LYS A 87 -13.45 -2.08 -2.32
CA LYS A 87 -12.18 -1.40 -2.63
C LYS A 87 -11.46 -0.95 -1.35
N ALA A 88 -12.19 -0.34 -0.42
CA ALA A 88 -11.65 0.09 0.87
C ALA A 88 -11.20 -1.09 1.74
N PHE A 89 -11.93 -2.20 1.72
CA PHE A 89 -11.57 -3.42 2.46
C PHE A 89 -10.26 -4.02 1.94
N VAL A 90 -10.14 -4.13 0.61
CA VAL A 90 -8.92 -4.60 -0.06
C VAL A 90 -7.73 -3.73 0.35
N ALA A 91 -7.87 -2.40 0.28
CA ALA A 91 -6.79 -1.50 0.69
C ALA A 91 -6.43 -1.65 2.17
N LEU A 92 -7.42 -1.72 3.06
CA LEU A 92 -7.19 -1.92 4.49
C LEU A 92 -6.41 -3.21 4.76
N TYR A 93 -6.79 -4.31 4.09
CA TYR A 93 -6.10 -5.59 4.22
C TYR A 93 -4.63 -5.49 3.79
N VAL A 94 -4.35 -4.84 2.64
CA VAL A 94 -2.97 -4.60 2.19
C VAL A 94 -2.21 -3.72 3.17
N LEU A 95 -2.85 -2.70 3.73
CA LEU A 95 -2.25 -1.81 4.72
C LEU A 95 -1.81 -2.56 5.98
N GLN A 96 -2.60 -3.54 6.41
CA GLN A 96 -2.29 -4.34 7.59
C GLN A 96 -1.29 -5.46 7.28
N ASN A 97 -1.30 -6.00 6.06
CA ASN A 97 -0.55 -7.18 5.68
C ASN A 97 0.27 -6.98 4.39
N PRO A 98 1.11 -5.94 4.27
CA PRO A 98 1.72 -5.58 2.99
C PRO A 98 2.67 -6.65 2.45
N ARG A 99 3.27 -7.46 3.33
CA ARG A 99 4.19 -8.55 2.97
C ARG A 99 3.47 -9.84 2.55
N SER A 100 2.17 -9.95 2.80
CA SER A 100 1.35 -11.09 2.35
C SER A 100 1.05 -11.05 0.86
N ILE A 101 1.20 -9.87 0.24
CA ILE A 101 1.05 -9.65 -1.18
C ILE A 101 2.41 -9.85 -1.83
N ASN A 102 2.68 -11.07 -2.30
CA ASN A 102 3.91 -11.36 -3.03
C ASN A 102 3.78 -10.85 -4.47
N PHE A 103 4.26 -9.64 -4.72
CA PHE A 103 4.13 -8.96 -6.02
C PHE A 103 5.39 -8.16 -6.37
N ASP A 104 5.79 -8.16 -7.65
CA ASP A 104 6.92 -7.37 -8.14
C ASP A 104 6.51 -5.93 -8.45
N ILE A 105 6.71 -5.06 -7.46
CA ILE A 105 6.35 -3.64 -7.45
C ILE A 105 7.10 -2.85 -8.54
N LYS A 106 8.17 -3.41 -9.12
CA LYS A 106 9.05 -2.69 -10.06
C LYS A 106 8.37 -2.34 -11.38
N ASN A 107 7.25 -2.97 -11.74
CA ASN A 107 6.52 -2.72 -12.99
C ASN A 107 5.17 -2.02 -12.79
N LEU A 108 4.93 -1.41 -11.63
CA LEU A 108 3.70 -0.62 -11.36
C LEU A 108 3.85 0.81 -11.87
N GLU A 109 3.87 0.98 -13.19
CA GLU A 109 3.63 2.30 -13.80
C GLU A 109 2.12 2.60 -13.90
N ASP A 110 1.28 1.56 -13.88
CA ASP A 110 -0.17 1.68 -13.99
C ASP A 110 -0.89 1.34 -12.67
N ASN A 111 -1.64 2.30 -12.16
CA ASN A 111 -2.43 2.19 -10.93
C ASN A 111 -3.56 1.17 -11.05
N GLU A 112 -4.18 1.06 -12.23
CA GLU A 112 -5.30 0.14 -12.45
C GLU A 112 -4.80 -1.31 -12.42
N VAL A 113 -3.65 -1.56 -13.05
CA VAL A 113 -2.97 -2.86 -13.01
C VAL A 113 -2.59 -3.24 -11.57
N ALA A 114 -2.15 -2.26 -10.77
CA ALA A 114 -1.86 -2.47 -9.34
C ALA A 114 -3.07 -3.00 -8.58
N TYR A 115 -4.19 -2.30 -8.72
CA TYR A 115 -5.43 -2.64 -8.04
C TYR A 115 -5.96 -4.01 -8.48
N LEU A 116 -6.06 -4.25 -9.78
CA LEU A 116 -6.55 -5.51 -10.33
C LEU A 116 -5.68 -6.70 -9.91
N THR A 117 -4.37 -6.51 -9.85
CA THR A 117 -3.45 -7.56 -9.40
C THR A 117 -3.66 -7.90 -7.93
N VAL A 118 -3.72 -6.87 -7.07
CA VAL A 118 -3.99 -7.06 -5.64
C VAL A 118 -5.35 -7.74 -5.43
N LYS A 119 -6.40 -7.28 -6.11
CA LYS A 119 -7.72 -7.91 -6.09
C LYS A 119 -7.65 -9.39 -6.45
N THR A 120 -6.96 -9.72 -7.55
CA THR A 120 -6.83 -11.11 -8.02
C THR A 120 -6.06 -11.98 -7.02
N VAL A 121 -5.00 -11.47 -6.41
CA VAL A 121 -4.23 -12.19 -5.37
C VAL A 121 -5.12 -12.48 -4.17
N LEU A 122 -5.87 -11.48 -3.71
CA LEU A 122 -6.78 -11.64 -2.58
C LEU A 122 -7.92 -12.60 -2.90
N GLU A 123 -8.55 -12.49 -4.08
CA GLU A 123 -9.58 -13.42 -4.52
C GLU A 123 -9.07 -14.86 -4.54
N ARG A 124 -7.84 -15.10 -5.02
CA ARG A 124 -7.24 -16.44 -4.93
C ARG A 124 -7.00 -16.90 -3.49
N GLN A 125 -6.54 -16.00 -2.62
CA GLN A 125 -6.33 -16.32 -1.20
C GLN A 125 -7.64 -16.64 -0.48
N PHE A 126 -8.73 -15.92 -0.78
CA PHE A 126 -10.05 -16.15 -0.20
C PHE A 126 -10.74 -17.37 -0.80
N MET A 127 -10.61 -17.61 -2.12
CA MET A 127 -11.19 -18.79 -2.79
C MET A 127 -10.44 -20.09 -2.48
N ALA A 128 -9.19 -20.01 -1.99
CA ALA A 128 -8.46 -21.15 -1.47
C ALA A 128 -8.97 -21.61 -0.09
N ILE A 129 -9.89 -20.87 0.53
CA ILE A 129 -10.57 -21.28 1.77
C ILE A 129 -11.68 -22.27 1.41
N PRO A 130 -11.64 -23.53 1.88
CA PRO A 130 -12.57 -24.60 1.47
C PRO A 130 -14.05 -24.28 1.68
N GLU A 131 -14.36 -23.41 2.65
CA GLU A 131 -15.73 -23.01 3.01
C GLU A 131 -16.45 -22.20 1.92
N PHE A 132 -15.72 -21.54 1.02
CA PHE A 132 -16.29 -20.78 -0.11
C PHE A 132 -16.29 -21.56 -1.43
N ALA A 133 -15.58 -22.68 -1.50
CA ALA A 133 -15.56 -23.55 -2.69
C ALA A 133 -16.83 -24.42 -2.82
N ALA A 134 -17.67 -24.47 -1.77
CA ALA A 134 -18.79 -25.41 -1.65
C ALA A 134 -20.20 -24.79 -1.74
N THR A 135 -20.34 -23.50 -2.06
CA THR A 135 -21.65 -22.87 -2.27
C THR A 135 -21.96 -22.65 -3.76
N GLY A 136 -21.72 -23.69 -4.57
CA GLY A 136 -22.24 -23.82 -5.92
C GLY A 136 -23.20 -25.01 -5.97
N ASN A 137 -24.44 -24.79 -5.52
CA ASN A 137 -25.62 -25.61 -5.84
C ASN A 137 -26.79 -24.66 -6.12
#